data_AF-A0A0C2SSP6-F1
#
_entry.id   AF-A0A0C2SSP6-F1
#
_cell.length_a   1.000
_cell.length_b   1.000
_cell.length_c   1.000
_cell.angle_alpha   90.00
_cell.angle_beta   90.00
_cell.angle_gamma   90.00
#
_symmetry.space_group_name_H-M   'P 1'
#
loop_
_entity.id
_entity.type
_entity.pdbx_description
1 polymer ?
#
loop_
_entity_poly.entity_id
_entity_poly.type
_entity_poly.pdbx_seq_one_letter_code
_entity_poly.pdbx_strand_id
1 'polypeptide(L)'
;MVPIFPQFNPADTLSSVGNGPPITVYFQPINTVQAHRIKDAKEAPAGIRDEMQAMVQELRDESRALWKQLEDESRALRKQLEDENRAFRKQLEEEVGARKALEEAMEDLRQMVLIITPLHLRALLDRARKRILVILDFGGTWEDLANHQKTEARLVSHICANVVQLEREVVRFVCSNTNVRRLGNIAAHKATKEDIEKAVKTHVEQVTAKERVLLEQLFDFTFGTIQ
;
A
#
# COMPACT_ATOMS: atom_id res chain seq x y z
N MET A 1 15.20 -39.36 32.02
CA MET A 1 16.12 -38.98 30.94
C MET A 1 15.29 -38.37 29.82
N VAL A 2 15.39 -37.07 29.61
CA VAL A 2 14.67 -36.34 28.56
C VAL A 2 15.61 -36.19 27.37
N PRO A 3 15.22 -36.53 26.13
CA PRO A 3 16.07 -36.27 24.98
C PRO A 3 16.04 -34.78 24.67
N ILE A 4 17.23 -34.17 24.68
CA ILE A 4 17.46 -32.77 24.32
C ILE A 4 17.34 -32.68 22.79
N PHE A 5 16.28 -32.06 22.30
CA PHE A 5 16.21 -31.60 20.90
C PHE A 5 17.05 -30.33 20.75
N PRO A 6 17.88 -30.20 19.70
CA PRO A 6 18.54 -28.94 19.42
C PRO A 6 17.48 -27.90 19.01
N GLN A 7 17.50 -26.74 19.68
CA GLN A 7 16.59 -25.63 19.40
C GLN A 7 16.87 -25.04 18.02
N PHE A 8 15.81 -24.93 17.22
CA PHE A 8 15.83 -24.26 15.92
C PHE A 8 15.78 -22.74 16.15
N ASN A 9 16.84 -22.02 15.76
CA ASN A 9 16.91 -20.57 15.87
C ASN A 9 16.44 -19.93 14.55
N PRO A 10 15.35 -19.14 14.53
CA PRO A 10 14.76 -18.62 13.27
C PRO A 10 15.54 -17.46 12.63
N ALA A 11 16.79 -17.20 13.06
CA ALA A 11 17.60 -16.09 12.56
C ALA A 11 18.55 -16.45 11.39
N ASP A 12 18.69 -17.74 11.03
CA ASP A 12 19.66 -18.17 10.01
C ASP A 12 19.10 -18.24 8.58
N THR A 13 17.84 -17.86 8.37
CA THR A 13 17.34 -17.54 7.02
C THR A 13 17.69 -16.10 6.70
N LEU A 14 18.71 -15.87 5.87
CA LEU A 14 18.80 -14.77 4.86
C LEU A 14 20.25 -14.63 4.34
N SER A 15 20.73 -15.61 3.59
CA SER A 15 21.77 -15.39 2.57
C SER A 15 21.84 -16.59 1.63
N SER A 16 21.87 -16.33 0.33
CA SER A 16 22.11 -17.31 -0.74
C SER A 16 20.93 -18.19 -1.19
N VAL A 17 19.98 -17.57 -1.90
CA VAL A 17 19.26 -18.26 -2.98
C VAL A 17 20.26 -18.48 -4.13
N GLY A 18 20.90 -19.64 -4.16
CA GLY A 18 21.81 -20.01 -5.24
C GLY A 18 22.77 -21.13 -4.83
N ASN A 19 22.60 -22.29 -5.45
CA ASN A 19 23.61 -23.37 -5.51
C ASN A 19 24.02 -24.01 -4.16
N GLY A 20 23.05 -24.57 -3.43
CA GLY A 20 23.38 -25.64 -2.48
C GLY A 20 23.63 -26.94 -3.24
N PRO A 21 24.71 -27.70 -2.97
CA PRO A 21 24.93 -28.99 -3.62
C PRO A 21 23.75 -29.92 -3.28
N PRO A 22 23.37 -30.85 -4.17
CA PRO A 22 22.37 -31.85 -3.83
C PRO A 22 22.83 -32.54 -2.55
N ILE A 23 21.96 -32.59 -1.53
CA ILE A 23 22.17 -33.38 -0.32
C ILE A 23 22.26 -34.84 -0.79
N THR A 24 23.48 -35.24 -1.13
CA THR A 24 23.80 -36.59 -1.55
C THR A 24 23.97 -37.34 -0.25
N VAL A 25 22.88 -37.92 0.22
CA VAL A 25 22.89 -38.86 1.33
C VAL A 25 23.68 -40.08 0.84
N TYR A 26 25.02 -40.04 0.97
CA TYR A 26 25.91 -41.15 0.68
C TYR A 26 25.68 -42.24 1.73
N PHE A 27 24.65 -43.06 1.53
CA PHE A 27 24.57 -44.36 2.17
C PHE A 27 25.07 -45.38 1.17
N GLN A 28 26.33 -45.80 1.37
CA GLN A 28 26.91 -46.86 0.57
C GLN A 28 26.05 -48.12 0.74
N PRO A 29 25.62 -48.78 -0.36
CA PRO A 29 25.05 -50.11 -0.25
C PRO A 29 26.05 -51.01 0.47
N ILE A 30 25.53 -51.98 1.23
CA ILE A 30 26.29 -52.96 2.04
C ILE A 30 27.14 -53.85 1.12
N ASN A 31 28.16 -53.26 0.50
CA ASN A 31 29.13 -53.94 -0.36
C ASN A 31 30.52 -53.95 0.32
N THR A 32 30.69 -53.26 1.45
CA THR A 32 32.00 -53.09 2.11
C THR A 32 32.21 -53.95 3.34
N VAL A 33 31.21 -54.70 3.84
CA VAL A 33 31.38 -55.55 5.04
C VAL A 33 31.78 -57.00 4.73
N GLN A 34 31.76 -57.44 3.47
CA GLN A 34 31.90 -58.88 3.15
C GLN A 34 33.29 -59.37 2.73
N ALA A 35 34.35 -58.55 2.73
CA ALA A 35 35.66 -59.04 2.28
C ALA A 35 36.44 -59.83 3.36
N HIS A 36 36.10 -59.75 4.65
CA HIS A 36 36.94 -60.29 5.74
C HIS A 36 36.30 -61.41 6.58
N ARG A 37 35.10 -61.89 6.20
CA ARG A 37 34.43 -63.02 6.89
C ARG A 37 34.06 -64.21 5.99
N ILE A 38 34.54 -64.26 4.74
CA ILE A 38 34.24 -65.34 3.78
C ILE A 38 35.25 -66.51 3.84
N LYS A 39 36.38 -66.37 4.56
CA LYS A 39 37.37 -67.47 4.63
C LYS A 39 36.89 -68.68 5.43
N ASP A 40 36.01 -68.48 6.42
CA ASP A 40 35.54 -69.57 7.30
C ASP A 40 34.21 -70.21 6.82
N ALA A 41 33.53 -69.60 5.84
CA ALA A 41 32.27 -70.11 5.28
C ALA A 41 32.46 -71.26 4.27
N LYS A 42 33.69 -71.53 3.84
CA LYS A 42 33.99 -72.61 2.87
C LYS A 42 33.89 -74.01 3.49
N GLU A 43 33.93 -74.13 4.81
CA GLU A 43 33.89 -75.40 5.55
C GLU A 43 32.50 -75.71 6.14
N ALA A 44 31.51 -74.83 5.96
CA ALA A 44 30.14 -75.07 6.40
C ALA A 44 29.43 -76.14 5.53
N PRO A 45 28.61 -77.03 6.14
CA PRO A 45 27.81 -78.01 5.39
C PRO A 45 26.87 -77.30 4.40
N ALA A 46 26.67 -77.90 3.22
CA ALA A 46 26.03 -77.26 2.06
C ALA A 46 24.69 -76.57 2.39
N GLY A 47 23.86 -77.17 3.25
CA GLY A 47 22.57 -76.60 3.67
C GLY A 47 22.68 -75.22 4.35
N ILE A 48 23.70 -75.00 5.20
CA ILE A 48 23.90 -73.70 5.88
C ILE A 48 24.32 -72.62 4.87
N ARG A 49 25.01 -73.01 3.79
CA ARG A 49 25.49 -72.09 2.76
C ARG A 49 24.36 -71.61 1.87
N ASP A 50 23.45 -72.52 1.52
CA ASP A 50 22.28 -72.22 0.70
C ASP A 50 21.27 -71.34 1.48
N GLU A 51 21.04 -71.64 2.77
CA GLU A 51 20.24 -70.80 3.68
C GLU A 51 20.81 -69.39 3.82
N MET A 52 22.14 -69.28 3.99
CA MET A 52 22.81 -67.97 4.10
C MET A 52 22.73 -67.19 2.77
N GLN A 53 22.81 -67.86 1.61
CA GLN A 53 22.60 -67.20 0.32
C GLN A 53 21.17 -66.73 0.12
N ALA A 54 20.18 -67.53 0.52
CA ALA A 54 18.77 -67.16 0.46
C ALA A 54 18.49 -65.92 1.31
N MET A 55 19.00 -65.89 2.55
CA MET A 55 18.85 -64.73 3.45
C MET A 55 19.53 -63.46 2.90
N VAL A 56 20.73 -63.59 2.31
CA VAL A 56 21.41 -62.46 1.66
C VAL A 56 20.62 -61.94 0.47
N GLN A 57 20.00 -62.83 -0.31
CA GLN A 57 19.20 -62.46 -1.46
C GLN A 57 17.91 -61.74 -1.02
N GLU A 58 17.23 -62.26 -0.01
CA GLU A 58 16.02 -61.65 0.58
C GLU A 58 16.31 -60.24 1.11
N LEU A 59 17.36 -60.07 1.92
CA LEU A 59 17.80 -58.75 2.41
C LEU A 59 18.12 -57.76 1.26
N ARG A 60 18.64 -58.27 0.14
CA ARG A 60 18.96 -57.44 -1.03
C ARG A 60 17.70 -57.00 -1.76
N ASP A 61 16.71 -57.87 -1.86
CA ASP A 61 15.42 -57.59 -2.46
C ASP A 61 14.61 -56.60 -1.62
N GLU A 62 14.57 -56.80 -0.30
CA GLU A 62 13.95 -55.86 0.64
C GLU A 62 14.61 -54.48 0.59
N SER A 63 15.95 -54.43 0.61
CA SER A 63 16.67 -53.16 0.50
C SER A 63 16.36 -52.45 -0.81
N ARG A 64 16.31 -53.16 -1.95
CA ARG A 64 15.92 -52.57 -3.24
C ARG A 64 14.50 -52.02 -3.24
N ALA A 65 13.56 -52.74 -2.63
CA ALA A 65 12.16 -52.29 -2.53
C ALA A 65 12.05 -51.00 -1.71
N LEU A 66 12.74 -50.93 -0.56
CA LEU A 66 12.78 -49.74 0.28
C LEU A 66 13.41 -48.54 -0.43
N TRP A 67 14.50 -48.76 -1.18
CA TRP A 67 15.13 -47.70 -1.98
C TRP A 67 14.19 -47.13 -3.03
N LYS A 68 13.48 -48.01 -3.74
CA LYS A 68 12.52 -47.59 -4.77
C LYS A 68 11.37 -46.80 -4.16
N GLN A 69 10.83 -47.25 -3.04
CA GLN A 69 9.77 -46.54 -2.32
C GLN A 69 10.24 -45.15 -1.87
N LEU A 70 11.44 -45.05 -1.28
CA LEU A 70 12.01 -43.78 -0.86
C LEU A 70 12.22 -42.81 -2.04
N GLU A 71 12.67 -43.33 -3.19
CA GLU A 71 12.85 -42.51 -4.39
C GLU A 71 11.51 -41.99 -4.93
N ASP A 72 10.49 -42.84 -4.97
CA ASP A 72 9.14 -42.49 -5.43
C ASP A 72 8.47 -41.47 -4.49
N GLU A 73 8.59 -41.64 -3.17
CA GLU A 73 8.10 -40.68 -2.16
C GLU A 73 8.83 -39.33 -2.27
N SER A 74 10.16 -39.37 -2.41
CA SER A 74 10.98 -38.16 -2.59
C SER A 74 10.60 -37.40 -3.86
N ARG A 75 10.31 -38.12 -4.95
CA ARG A 75 9.85 -37.54 -6.21
C ARG A 75 8.45 -36.91 -6.07
N ALA A 76 7.54 -37.58 -5.38
CA ALA A 76 6.20 -37.06 -5.12
C ALA A 76 6.25 -35.77 -4.28
N LEU A 77 7.03 -35.76 -3.21
CA LEU A 77 7.25 -34.58 -2.35
C LEU A 77 7.84 -33.40 -3.12
N ARG A 78 8.85 -33.64 -3.97
CA ARG A 78 9.43 -32.59 -4.82
C ARG A 78 8.40 -31.98 -5.76
N LYS A 79 7.60 -32.82 -6.41
CA LYS A 79 6.57 -32.36 -7.32
C LYS A 79 5.50 -31.53 -6.60
N GLN A 80 5.05 -31.99 -5.44
CA GLN A 80 4.10 -31.25 -4.62
C GLN A 80 4.65 -29.86 -4.23
N LEU A 81 5.91 -29.80 -3.78
CA LEU A 81 6.55 -28.55 -3.41
C LEU A 81 6.69 -27.59 -4.60
N GLU A 82 7.02 -28.09 -5.79
CA GLU A 82 7.09 -27.30 -7.01
C GLU A 82 5.72 -26.72 -7.40
N ASP A 83 4.66 -27.52 -7.30
CA ASP A 83 3.29 -27.11 -7.62
C ASP A 83 2.78 -26.05 -6.62
N GLU A 84 3.03 -26.24 -5.32
CA GLU A 84 2.70 -25.26 -4.28
C GLU A 84 3.46 -23.95 -4.49
N ASN A 85 4.76 -24.00 -4.79
CA ASN A 85 5.57 -22.81 -5.04
C ASN A 85 5.07 -22.05 -6.27
N ARG A 86 4.65 -22.74 -7.32
CA ARG A 86 4.04 -22.13 -8.51
C ARG A 86 2.73 -21.43 -8.17
N ALA A 87 1.88 -22.04 -7.34
CA ALA A 87 0.63 -21.44 -6.88
C ALA A 87 0.89 -20.16 -6.07
N PHE A 88 1.83 -20.20 -5.12
CA PHE A 88 2.20 -19.03 -4.31
C PHE A 88 2.75 -17.87 -5.16
N ARG A 89 3.60 -18.17 -6.16
CA ARG A 89 4.11 -17.14 -7.07
C ARG A 89 2.99 -16.44 -7.83
N LYS A 90 2.01 -17.21 -8.33
CA LYS A 90 0.87 -16.65 -9.05
C LYS A 90 0.03 -15.74 -8.15
N GLN A 91 -0.26 -16.17 -6.93
CA GLN A 91 -0.99 -15.34 -5.96
C GLN A 91 -0.24 -14.05 -5.62
N LEU A 92 1.08 -14.13 -5.46
CA LEU A 92 1.91 -12.96 -5.19
C LEU A 92 1.90 -11.96 -6.36
N GLU A 93 1.96 -12.45 -7.61
CA GLU A 93 1.87 -11.61 -8.80
C GLU A 93 0.50 -10.90 -8.90
N GLU A 94 -0.59 -11.61 -8.60
CA GLU A 94 -1.95 -11.05 -8.56
C GLU A 94 -2.08 -9.94 -7.49
N GLU A 95 -1.60 -10.19 -6.27
CA GLU A 95 -1.60 -9.20 -5.18
C GLU A 95 -0.74 -7.96 -5.50
N VAL A 96 0.44 -8.15 -6.08
CA VAL A 96 1.30 -7.04 -6.52
C VAL A 96 0.62 -6.23 -7.62
N GLY A 97 -0.06 -6.88 -8.55
CA GLY A 97 -0.86 -6.22 -9.59
C GLY A 97 -2.00 -5.39 -9.00
N ALA A 98 -2.77 -5.96 -8.08
CA ALA A 98 -3.86 -5.28 -7.39
C ALA A 98 -3.37 -4.06 -6.61
N ARG A 99 -2.24 -4.19 -5.92
CA ARG A 99 -1.64 -3.07 -5.17
C ARG A 99 -1.21 -1.92 -6.08
N LYS A 100 -0.59 -2.20 -7.23
CA LYS A 100 -0.23 -1.16 -8.20
C LYS A 100 -1.45 -0.42 -8.74
N ALA A 101 -2.50 -1.15 -9.10
CA ALA A 101 -3.75 -0.54 -9.55
C ALA A 101 -4.39 0.35 -8.47
N LEU A 102 -4.32 -0.05 -7.19
CA LEU A 102 -4.77 0.78 -6.08
C LEU A 102 -3.91 2.05 -5.93
N GLU A 103 -2.59 1.94 -6.04
CA GLU A 103 -1.67 3.09 -5.98
C GLU A 103 -1.94 4.10 -7.11
N GLU A 104 -2.19 3.62 -8.34
CA GLU A 104 -2.60 4.45 -9.48
C GLU A 104 -3.94 5.17 -9.22
N ALA A 105 -4.96 4.44 -8.75
CA ALA A 105 -6.26 5.04 -8.43
C ALA A 105 -6.19 6.08 -7.30
N MET A 106 -5.32 5.86 -6.31
CA MET A 106 -5.07 6.85 -5.25
C MET A 106 -4.41 8.11 -5.79
N GLU A 107 -3.50 8.00 -6.75
CA GLU A 107 -2.88 9.17 -7.38
C GLU A 107 -3.90 9.95 -8.21
N ASP A 108 -4.75 9.27 -8.99
CA ASP A 108 -5.85 9.91 -9.71
C ASP A 108 -6.78 10.68 -8.76
N LEU A 109 -7.13 10.09 -7.61
CA LEU A 109 -7.91 10.77 -6.58
C LEU A 109 -7.20 11.99 -6.00
N ARG A 110 -5.89 11.90 -5.73
CA ARG A 110 -5.10 13.05 -5.26
C ARG A 110 -5.11 14.17 -6.29
N GLN A 111 -4.91 13.85 -7.57
CA GLN A 111 -4.97 14.83 -8.65
C GLN A 111 -6.36 15.47 -8.76
N MET A 112 -7.43 14.67 -8.62
CA MET A 112 -8.79 15.21 -8.57
C MET A 112 -9.00 16.14 -7.38
N VAL A 113 -8.55 15.78 -6.17
CA VAL A 113 -8.66 16.62 -4.98
C VAL A 113 -7.90 17.94 -5.14
N LEU A 114 -6.70 17.90 -5.73
CA LEU A 114 -5.92 19.10 -6.05
C LEU A 114 -6.65 20.06 -7.00
N ILE A 115 -7.53 19.55 -7.85
CA ILE A 115 -8.35 20.38 -8.75
C ILE A 115 -9.61 20.87 -8.03
N ILE A 116 -10.27 20.01 -7.25
CA ILE A 116 -11.55 20.27 -6.59
C ILE A 116 -11.44 21.26 -5.43
N THR A 117 -10.41 21.14 -4.58
CA THR A 117 -10.28 22.02 -3.40
C THR A 117 -10.13 23.50 -3.80
N PRO A 118 -9.25 23.89 -4.76
CA PRO A 118 -9.21 25.26 -5.26
C PRO A 118 -10.52 25.74 -5.90
N LEU A 119 -11.29 24.85 -6.52
CA LEU A 119 -12.59 25.19 -7.10
C LEU A 119 -13.63 25.55 -6.04
N HIS A 120 -13.71 24.78 -4.95
CA HIS A 120 -14.62 25.07 -3.84
C HIS A 120 -14.23 26.34 -3.10
N LEU A 121 -12.93 26.56 -2.88
CA LEU A 121 -12.41 27.81 -2.33
C LEU A 121 -12.75 29.00 -3.21
N ARG A 122 -12.69 28.85 -4.54
CA ARG A 122 -13.13 29.88 -5.47
C ARG A 122 -14.62 30.19 -5.36
N ALA A 123 -15.47 29.16 -5.36
CA ALA A 123 -16.92 29.33 -5.28
C ALA A 123 -17.32 30.06 -3.98
N LEU A 124 -16.64 29.73 -2.88
CA LEU A 124 -16.77 30.42 -1.60
C LEU A 124 -16.37 31.90 -1.71
N LEU A 125 -15.19 32.19 -2.26
CA LEU A 125 -14.71 33.57 -2.45
C LEU A 125 -15.66 34.40 -3.34
N ASP A 126 -16.15 33.83 -4.44
CA ASP A 126 -17.05 34.54 -5.37
C ASP A 126 -18.40 34.86 -4.72
N ARG A 127 -18.94 33.94 -3.89
CA ARG A 127 -20.16 34.19 -3.13
C ARG A 127 -19.95 35.23 -2.02
N ALA A 128 -18.83 35.20 -1.31
CA ALA A 128 -18.49 36.21 -0.31
C ALA A 128 -18.37 37.61 -0.93
N ARG A 129 -17.70 37.74 -2.08
CA ARG A 129 -17.58 39.00 -2.83
C ARG A 129 -18.93 39.55 -3.25
N LYS A 130 -19.82 38.70 -3.80
CA LYS A 130 -21.20 39.10 -4.14
C LYS A 130 -21.97 39.62 -2.93
N ARG A 131 -21.84 38.95 -1.78
CA ARG A 131 -22.51 39.38 -0.56
C ARG A 131 -21.97 40.71 -0.05
N ILE A 132 -20.66 40.94 -0.11
CA ILE A 132 -20.05 42.24 0.22
C ILE A 132 -20.59 43.34 -0.70
N LEU A 133 -20.67 43.10 -2.02
CA LEU A 133 -21.22 44.10 -2.97
C LEU A 133 -22.67 44.48 -2.62
N VAL A 134 -23.49 43.51 -2.23
CA VAL A 134 -24.86 43.74 -1.77
C VAL A 134 -24.90 44.57 -0.48
N ILE A 135 -24.05 44.26 0.51
CA ILE A 135 -24.00 45.01 1.78
C ILE A 135 -23.53 46.46 1.55
N LEU A 136 -22.60 46.66 0.61
CA LEU A 136 -22.09 47.98 0.23
C LEU A 136 -23.04 48.76 -0.69
N ASP A 137 -24.16 48.18 -1.12
CA ASP A 137 -25.06 48.72 -2.15
C ASP A 137 -24.30 49.17 -3.42
N PHE A 138 -23.28 48.39 -3.79
CA PHE A 138 -22.42 48.72 -4.93
C PHE A 138 -22.96 48.05 -6.19
N GLY A 139 -23.50 48.85 -7.12
CA GLY A 139 -24.12 48.37 -8.36
C GLY A 139 -23.17 47.81 -9.43
N GLY A 140 -21.86 47.80 -9.18
CA GLY A 140 -20.84 47.29 -10.11
C GLY A 140 -20.32 45.90 -9.76
N THR A 141 -19.32 45.44 -10.51
CA THR A 141 -18.63 44.17 -10.23
C THR A 141 -17.61 44.31 -9.10
N TRP A 142 -17.10 43.18 -8.59
CA TRP A 142 -16.04 43.20 -7.59
C TRP A 142 -14.78 43.89 -8.11
N GLU A 143 -14.46 43.69 -9.38
CA GLU A 143 -13.36 44.34 -10.07
C GLU A 143 -13.56 45.86 -10.15
N ASP A 144 -14.78 46.33 -10.39
CA ASP A 144 -15.09 47.76 -10.41
C ASP A 144 -14.86 48.39 -9.04
N LEU A 145 -15.31 47.71 -7.97
CA LEU A 145 -15.07 48.13 -6.58
C LEU A 145 -13.57 48.12 -6.24
N ALA A 146 -12.85 47.06 -6.60
CA ALA A 146 -11.42 46.95 -6.36
C ALA A 146 -10.62 48.04 -7.09
N ASN A 147 -10.98 48.31 -8.35
CA ASN A 147 -10.38 49.37 -9.15
C ASN A 147 -10.71 50.77 -8.61
N HIS A 148 -11.91 50.98 -8.07
CA HIS A 148 -12.30 52.25 -7.41
C HIS A 148 -11.41 52.56 -6.20
N GLN A 149 -11.05 51.54 -5.41
CA GLN A 149 -10.25 51.72 -4.20
C GLN A 149 -8.74 51.85 -4.47
N LYS A 150 -8.28 51.54 -5.69
CA LYS A 150 -6.90 51.68 -6.21
C LYS A 150 -5.82 50.84 -5.53
N THR A 151 -5.96 50.51 -4.24
CA THR A 151 -5.04 49.64 -3.51
C THR A 151 -5.81 48.65 -2.66
N GLU A 152 -5.24 47.45 -2.47
CA GLU A 152 -5.81 46.41 -1.62
C GLU A 152 -6.02 46.91 -0.19
N ALA A 153 -5.06 47.65 0.38
CA ALA A 153 -5.18 48.19 1.74
C ALA A 153 -6.38 49.15 1.90
N ARG A 154 -6.71 49.94 0.87
CA ARG A 154 -7.89 50.82 0.86
C ARG A 154 -9.17 50.03 0.70
N LEU A 155 -9.19 49.04 -0.18
CA LEU A 155 -10.33 48.13 -0.35
C LEU A 155 -10.65 47.40 0.96
N VAL A 156 -9.64 46.82 1.61
CA VAL A 156 -9.79 46.14 2.90
C VAL A 156 -10.31 47.11 3.97
N SER A 157 -9.74 48.31 4.06
CA SER A 157 -10.17 49.30 5.06
C SER A 157 -11.61 49.77 4.81
N HIS A 158 -11.99 49.96 3.54
CA HIS A 158 -13.34 50.33 3.15
C HIS A 158 -14.35 49.24 3.49
N ILE A 159 -14.04 47.98 3.19
CA ILE A 159 -14.92 46.85 3.53
C ILE A 159 -15.02 46.69 5.04
N CYS A 160 -13.92 46.70 5.80
CA CYS A 160 -13.96 46.59 7.26
C CYS A 160 -14.77 47.69 7.94
N ALA A 161 -14.80 48.90 7.35
CA ALA A 161 -15.58 50.01 7.89
C ALA A 161 -17.09 49.84 7.69
N ASN A 162 -17.52 49.05 6.71
CA ASN A 162 -18.93 48.93 6.31
C ASN A 162 -19.50 47.52 6.52
N VAL A 163 -18.64 46.51 6.64
CA VAL A 163 -19.01 45.10 6.86
C VAL A 163 -18.45 44.67 8.21
N VAL A 164 -19.16 45.05 9.27
CA VAL A 164 -18.74 44.88 10.68
C VAL A 164 -18.65 43.40 11.10
N GLN A 165 -19.27 42.51 10.34
CA GLN A 165 -19.35 41.07 10.62
C GLN A 165 -18.08 40.29 10.22
N LEU A 166 -17.11 40.91 9.52
CA LEU A 166 -15.91 40.23 9.03
C LEU A 166 -14.64 40.78 9.70
N GLU A 167 -13.79 39.87 10.19
CA GLU A 167 -12.47 40.24 10.67
C GLU A 167 -11.56 40.74 9.55
N ARG A 168 -10.65 41.67 9.88
CA ARG A 168 -9.76 42.31 8.91
C ARG A 168 -8.89 41.31 8.13
N GLU A 169 -8.49 40.21 8.76
CA GLU A 169 -7.71 39.16 8.09
C GLU A 169 -8.54 38.39 7.04
N VAL A 170 -9.82 38.14 7.31
CA VAL A 170 -10.76 37.52 6.37
C VAL A 170 -11.02 38.45 5.19
N VAL A 171 -11.25 39.74 5.44
CA VAL A 171 -11.42 40.75 4.40
C VAL A 171 -10.17 40.83 3.51
N ARG A 172 -8.98 40.84 4.13
CA ARG A 172 -7.72 40.79 3.39
C ARG A 172 -7.67 39.53 2.51
N PHE A 173 -7.93 38.35 3.06
CA PHE A 173 -7.93 37.09 2.31
C PHE A 173 -8.85 37.10 1.07
N VAL A 174 -10.05 37.67 1.19
CA VAL A 174 -10.99 37.83 0.07
C VAL A 174 -10.45 38.78 -1.02
N CYS A 175 -9.70 39.81 -0.61
CA CYS A 175 -9.09 40.80 -1.50
C CYS A 175 -7.79 40.33 -2.17
N SER A 176 -6.96 39.52 -1.49
CA SER A 176 -5.63 39.13 -1.96
C SER A 176 -5.64 37.98 -2.99
N ASN A 177 -6.67 37.13 -3.01
CA ASN A 177 -6.71 35.91 -3.84
C ASN A 177 -7.32 36.15 -5.24
N THR A 178 -6.60 36.90 -6.09
CA THR A 178 -6.93 37.12 -7.51
C THR A 178 -6.46 35.98 -8.43
N ASN A 179 -5.52 35.15 -7.98
CA ASN A 179 -4.86 34.11 -8.79
C ASN A 179 -5.68 32.82 -8.99
N VAL A 180 -6.68 32.56 -8.14
CA VAL A 180 -7.58 31.39 -8.25
C VAL A 180 -8.44 31.44 -9.54
N ARG A 181 -8.38 32.57 -10.27
CA ARG A 181 -9.16 32.81 -11.49
C ARG A 181 -8.70 32.01 -12.71
N ARG A 182 -7.42 31.65 -12.82
CA ARG A 182 -6.82 31.15 -14.08
C ARG A 182 -6.99 29.64 -14.33
N LEU A 183 -7.35 28.83 -13.32
CA LEU A 183 -7.31 27.35 -13.43
C LEU A 183 -8.67 26.63 -13.30
N GLY A 184 -9.77 27.29 -12.96
CA GLY A 184 -10.97 26.57 -12.46
C GLY A 184 -12.33 27.07 -12.94
N ASN A 185 -12.62 27.00 -14.24
CA ASN A 185 -13.78 27.71 -14.82
C ASN A 185 -15.00 26.87 -15.24
N ILE A 186 -15.11 25.58 -14.90
CA ILE A 186 -16.31 24.77 -15.26
C ILE A 186 -16.95 24.06 -14.06
N ALA A 187 -16.16 23.54 -13.12
CA ALA A 187 -16.68 22.80 -11.98
C ALA A 187 -17.15 23.68 -10.79
N ALA A 188 -16.60 24.89 -10.62
CA ALA A 188 -16.98 25.80 -9.53
C ALA A 188 -18.44 26.29 -9.60
N HIS A 189 -19.05 26.28 -10.79
CA HIS A 189 -20.44 26.70 -10.98
C HIS A 189 -21.47 25.61 -10.62
N LYS A 190 -21.05 24.35 -10.42
CA LYS A 190 -21.94 23.23 -10.09
C LYS A 190 -21.78 22.71 -8.65
N ALA A 191 -20.82 23.24 -7.88
CA ALA A 191 -20.55 22.79 -6.52
C ALA A 191 -21.71 23.10 -5.56
N THR A 192 -22.18 22.08 -4.86
CA THR A 192 -23.23 22.19 -3.83
C THR A 192 -22.66 22.76 -2.52
N LYS A 193 -23.53 23.11 -1.57
CA LYS A 193 -23.08 23.64 -0.26
C LYS A 193 -22.29 22.57 0.50
N GLU A 194 -22.76 21.34 0.43
CA GLU A 194 -22.20 20.16 1.08
C GLU A 194 -20.80 19.84 0.53
N ASP A 195 -20.59 19.99 -0.78
CA ASP A 195 -19.28 19.80 -1.42
C ASP A 195 -18.24 20.81 -0.92
N ILE A 196 -18.67 22.06 -0.73
CA ILE A 196 -17.83 23.16 -0.24
C ILE A 196 -17.54 22.98 1.26
N GLU A 197 -18.53 22.57 2.05
CA GLU A 197 -18.36 22.28 3.48
C GLU A 197 -17.35 21.15 3.71
N LYS A 198 -17.48 20.07 2.94
CA LYS A 198 -16.56 18.93 3.00
C LYS A 198 -15.14 19.32 2.60
N ALA A 199 -14.98 20.18 1.59
CA ALA A 199 -13.65 20.64 1.21
C ALA A 199 -12.98 21.50 2.30
N VAL A 200 -13.74 22.38 2.95
CA VAL A 200 -13.26 23.23 4.06
C VAL A 200 -12.89 22.39 5.29
N LYS A 201 -13.67 21.34 5.61
CA LYS A 201 -13.49 20.54 6.83
C LYS A 201 -12.54 19.35 6.69
N THR A 202 -12.39 18.77 5.49
CA THR A 202 -11.76 17.44 5.31
C THR A 202 -10.48 17.41 4.46
N HIS A 203 -10.26 18.35 3.54
CA HIS A 203 -9.16 18.27 2.57
C HIS A 203 -8.18 19.44 2.68
N VAL A 204 -7.62 19.59 3.88
CA VAL A 204 -6.79 20.72 4.30
C VAL A 204 -5.47 20.19 4.88
N GLU A 205 -4.84 19.23 4.19
CA GLU A 205 -3.50 18.73 4.56
C GLU A 205 -2.37 19.68 4.11
N GLN A 206 -2.65 20.59 3.16
CA GLN A 206 -1.67 21.55 2.61
C GLN A 206 -1.87 23.00 3.08
N VAL A 207 -2.79 23.24 4.02
CA VAL A 207 -3.20 24.59 4.43
C VAL A 207 -2.93 24.73 5.91
N THR A 208 -2.32 25.84 6.32
CA THR A 208 -1.91 26.05 7.70
C THR A 208 -3.11 26.10 8.64
N ALA A 209 -2.90 25.79 9.92
CA ALA A 209 -3.97 25.85 10.93
C ALA A 209 -4.65 27.23 10.99
N LYS A 210 -3.89 28.31 10.73
CA LYS A 210 -4.40 29.68 10.66
C LYS A 210 -5.33 29.87 9.45
N GLU A 211 -4.94 29.39 8.28
CA GLU A 211 -5.76 29.49 7.06
C GLU A 211 -7.05 28.65 7.16
N ARG A 212 -7.01 27.51 7.87
CA ARG A 212 -8.22 26.69 8.12
C ARG A 212 -9.29 27.47 8.87
N VAL A 213 -8.92 28.18 9.95
CA VAL A 213 -9.86 29.00 10.73
C VAL A 213 -10.49 30.10 9.87
N LEU A 214 -9.70 30.73 9.00
CA LEU A 214 -10.21 31.77 8.09
C LEU A 214 -11.20 31.20 7.06
N LEU A 215 -10.97 29.98 6.57
CA LEU A 215 -11.86 29.30 5.63
C LEU A 215 -13.18 28.87 6.27
N GLU A 216 -13.13 28.40 7.52
CA GLU A 216 -14.32 28.06 8.30
C GLU A 216 -15.18 29.31 8.58
N GLN A 217 -14.57 30.41 9.04
CA GLN A 217 -15.27 31.67 9.23
C GLN A 217 -15.90 32.21 7.94
N LEU A 218 -15.18 32.09 6.81
CA LEU A 218 -15.70 32.51 5.50
C LEU A 218 -16.87 31.63 5.04
N PHE A 219 -16.80 30.32 5.30
CA PHE A 219 -17.90 29.38 5.02
C PHE A 219 -19.17 29.76 5.80
N ASP A 220 -19.03 30.02 7.11
CA ASP A 220 -20.16 30.41 7.97
C ASP A 220 -20.74 31.77 7.56
N PHE A 221 -19.92 32.75 7.20
CA PHE A 221 -20.40 34.02 6.64
C PHE A 221 -21.19 33.82 5.34
N THR A 222 -20.77 32.86 4.50
CA THR A 222 -21.33 32.69 3.15
C THR A 222 -22.60 31.84 3.14
N PHE A 223 -22.69 30.82 4.01
CA PHE A 223 -23.77 29.82 4.01
C PHE A 223 -24.49 29.64 5.35
N GLY A 224 -24.03 30.30 6.41
CA GLY A 224 -24.64 30.31 7.72
C GLY A 224 -25.74 31.37 7.86
N THR A 225 -26.66 31.15 8.78
CA THR A 225 -27.74 32.06 9.19
C THR A 225 -27.23 33.12 10.17
N ILE A 226 -26.19 33.86 9.81
CA ILE A 226 -25.85 35.09 10.53
C ILE A 226 -26.49 36.24 9.75
N GLN A 227 -27.55 36.80 10.35
CA GLN A 227 -28.20 38.05 9.94
C GLN A 227 -27.29 39.23 10.34
#